data_AF-A0A969S626-F1
#
_entry.id   AF-A0A969S626-F1
#
_cell.length_a   1.000
_cell.length_b   1.000
_cell.length_c   1.000
_cell.angle_alpha   90.00
_cell.angle_beta   90.00
_cell.angle_gamma   90.00
#
_symmetry.space_group_name_H-M   'P 1'
#
loop_
_entity.id
_entity.type
_entity.pdbx_description
1 polymer ?
#
loop_
_entity_poly.entity_id
_entity_poly.type
_entity_poly.pdbx_seq_one_letter_code
_entity_poly.pdbx_strand_id
1 'polypeptide(L)'
;MLDIGFSEIAVVGVVALVVLGPERLPKVARTAGHMFGRLQRYVATVKSDINREMDASEFAKLKEEVTSAAKSFEQTVNEQTSAFNAEAASIENAANIEKSTVLTDEIAKANVAASTDVDR
;
A
#
# COMPACT_ATOMS: atom_id res chain seq x y z
N MET A 1 0.22 -0.92 -11.70
CA MET A 1 -1.11 -1.17 -12.29
C MET A 1 -2.09 -1.09 -11.12
N LEU A 2 -2.97 -0.09 -11.11
CA LEU A 2 -3.99 0.04 -10.05
C LEU A 2 -5.21 -0.79 -10.47
N ASP A 3 -5.11 -2.11 -10.39
CA ASP A 3 -6.26 -3.02 -10.56
C ASP A 3 -7.14 -2.98 -9.29
N ILE A 4 -7.71 -1.81 -9.02
CA ILE A 4 -8.68 -1.63 -7.95
C ILE A 4 -10.01 -2.15 -8.49
N GLY A 5 -10.30 -3.41 -8.18
CA GLY A 5 -11.58 -4.05 -8.45
C GLY A 5 -12.65 -3.65 -7.45
N PHE A 6 -13.88 -4.10 -7.70
CA PHE A 6 -14.99 -3.91 -6.77
C PHE A 6 -14.72 -4.55 -5.40
N SER A 7 -14.01 -5.68 -5.38
CA SER A 7 -13.55 -6.39 -4.18
C SER A 7 -12.66 -5.53 -3.29
N GLU A 8 -11.66 -4.86 -3.87
CA GLU A 8 -10.68 -4.05 -3.17
C GLU A 8 -11.36 -2.82 -2.56
N ILE A 9 -12.27 -2.18 -3.30
CA ILE A 9 -13.10 -1.07 -2.78
C ILE A 9 -13.95 -1.55 -1.60
N ALA A 10 -14.55 -2.74 -1.68
CA ALA A 10 -15.35 -3.28 -0.59
C ALA A 10 -14.51 -3.54 0.67
N VAL A 11 -13.30 -4.12 0.53
CA VAL A 11 -12.38 -4.36 1.64
C VAL A 11 -11.96 -3.05 2.31
N VAL A 12 -11.56 -2.05 1.53
CA VAL A 12 -11.20 -0.72 2.07
C VAL A 12 -12.41 -0.07 2.75
N GLY A 13 -13.61 -0.23 2.17
CA GLY A 13 -14.86 0.22 2.79
C GLY A 13 -15.07 -0.40 4.17
N VAL A 14 -14.88 -1.71 4.31
CA VAL A 14 -14.99 -2.41 5.60
C VAL A 14 -13.95 -1.89 6.60
N VAL A 15 -12.68 -1.77 6.19
CA VAL A 15 -11.61 -1.23 7.06
C VAL A 15 -11.94 0.19 7.51
N ALA A 16 -12.41 1.04 6.59
CA ALA A 16 -12.82 2.40 6.90
C ALA A 16 -13.99 2.45 7.87
N LEU A 17 -14.97 1.54 7.76
CA LEU A 17 -16.08 1.43 8.71
C LEU A 17 -15.61 1.04 10.11
N VAL A 18 -14.60 0.16 10.23
CA VAL A 18 -14.06 -0.25 11.54
C VAL A 18 -13.24 0.88 12.18
N VAL A 19 -12.36 1.52 11.41
CA VAL A 19 -11.43 2.54 11.93
C VAL A 19 -12.14 3.86 12.22
N LEU A 20 -12.94 4.34 11.29
CA LEU A 20 -13.62 5.63 11.39
C LEU A 20 -14.98 5.50 12.08
N GLY A 21 -15.62 4.32 11.98
CA GLY A 21 -16.98 4.07 12.44
C GLY A 21 -18.03 4.29 11.34
N PRO A 22 -19.10 3.45 11.29
CA PRO A 22 -20.16 3.55 10.28
C PRO A 22 -20.93 4.87 10.31
N GLU A 23 -21.01 5.51 11.47
CA GLU A 23 -21.72 6.79 11.63
C GLU A 23 -20.90 7.99 11.10
N ARG A 24 -19.57 7.86 11.06
CA ARG A 24 -18.65 8.97 10.74
C ARG A 24 -18.15 8.94 9.29
N LEU A 25 -18.04 7.76 8.68
CA LEU A 25 -17.72 7.60 7.26
C LEU A 25 -18.61 8.43 6.32
N PRO A 26 -19.95 8.44 6.43
CA PRO A 26 -20.80 9.24 5.54
C PRO A 26 -20.56 10.75 5.71
N LYS A 27 -20.18 11.20 6.91
CA LYS A 27 -19.86 12.61 7.16
C LYS A 27 -18.57 13.01 6.45
N VAL A 28 -17.52 12.17 6.54
CA VAL A 28 -16.23 12.40 5.86
C VAL A 28 -16.39 12.33 4.34
N ALA A 29 -17.12 11.34 3.82
CA ALA A 29 -17.39 11.23 2.39
C ALA A 29 -18.11 12.47 1.84
N ARG A 30 -19.09 13.01 2.58
CA ARG A 30 -19.76 14.27 2.21
C ARG A 30 -18.81 15.47 2.23
N THR A 31 -18.01 15.62 3.28
CA THR A 31 -17.03 16.72 3.37
C THR A 31 -15.98 16.65 2.27
N ALA A 32 -15.42 15.46 2.03
CA ALA A 32 -14.48 15.20 0.95
C ALA A 32 -15.12 15.45 -0.42
N GLY A 33 -16.35 14.98 -0.63
CA GLY A 33 -17.11 15.22 -1.86
C GLY A 33 -17.41 16.70 -2.11
N HIS A 34 -17.73 17.48 -1.07
CA HIS A 34 -17.90 18.92 -1.20
C HIS A 34 -16.59 19.64 -1.58
N MET A 35 -15.47 19.22 -1.00
CA MET A 35 -14.15 19.77 -1.35
C MET A 35 -13.78 19.44 -2.79
N PHE A 36 -13.93 18.16 -3.18
CA PHE A 36 -13.63 17.68 -4.51
C PHE A 36 -14.53 18.32 -5.58
N GLY A 37 -15.83 18.46 -5.30
CA GLY A 37 -16.77 19.11 -6.22
C GLY A 37 -16.46 20.59 -6.44
N ARG A 38 -16.01 21.31 -5.40
CA ARG A 38 -15.54 22.69 -5.55
C ARG A 38 -14.26 22.77 -6.38
N LEU A 39 -13.31 21.88 -6.13
CA LEU A 39 -12.06 21.79 -6.89
C LEU A 39 -12.34 21.48 -8.38
N GLN A 40 -13.21 20.52 -8.66
CA GLN A 40 -13.61 20.18 -10.03
C GLN A 40 -14.21 21.40 -10.74
N ARG A 41 -15.04 22.18 -10.05
CA ARG A 41 -15.62 23.40 -10.62
C ARG A 41 -14.56 24.48 -10.87
N TYR A 42 -13.61 24.64 -9.95
CA TYR A 42 -12.48 25.57 -10.11
C TYR A 42 -11.61 25.19 -11.31
N VAL A 43 -11.24 23.90 -11.42
CA VAL A 43 -10.48 23.38 -12.56
C VAL A 43 -11.27 23.54 -13.87
N ALA A 44 -12.59 23.38 -13.85
CA ALA A 44 -13.43 23.59 -15.03
C ALA A 44 -13.44 25.07 -15.48
N THR A 45 -13.54 26.02 -14.55
CA THR A 45 -13.47 27.46 -14.84
C THR A 45 -12.08 27.87 -15.34
N VAL A 46 -11.03 27.42 -14.67
CA VAL A 46 -9.66 27.68 -15.10
C VAL A 46 -9.41 27.06 -16.48
N LYS A 47 -9.88 25.84 -16.74
CA LYS A 47 -9.80 25.21 -18.07
C LYS A 47 -10.56 26.00 -19.14
N SER A 48 -11.72 26.58 -18.83
CA SER A 48 -12.48 27.38 -19.81
C SER A 48 -11.82 28.71 -20.12
N ASP A 49 -11.23 29.36 -19.12
CA ASP A 49 -10.51 30.63 -19.29
C ASP A 49 -9.20 30.39 -20.07
N ILE A 50 -8.50 29.31 -19.73
CA ILE A 50 -7.28 28.88 -20.39
C ILE A 50 -7.51 28.43 -21.83
N ASN A 51 -8.58 27.66 -22.13
CA ASN A 51 -8.89 27.20 -23.50
C ASN A 51 -9.14 28.34 -24.50
N ARG A 52 -9.35 29.57 -24.02
CA ARG A 52 -9.59 30.73 -24.87
C ARG A 52 -8.29 31.44 -25.30
N GLU A 53 -7.16 31.14 -24.65
CA GLU A 53 -5.87 31.81 -24.85
C GLU A 53 -4.63 30.88 -24.90
N MET A 54 -4.76 29.56 -24.70
CA MET A 54 -3.62 28.64 -24.67
C MET A 54 -3.15 28.15 -26.04
N ASP A 55 -1.86 28.34 -26.32
CA ASP A 55 -1.12 27.56 -27.31
C ASP A 55 -1.01 26.09 -26.87
N ALA A 56 -1.15 25.15 -27.80
CA ALA A 56 -0.97 23.71 -27.56
C ALA A 56 0.39 23.33 -26.94
N SER A 57 1.36 24.26 -26.99
CA SER A 57 2.71 24.12 -26.47
C SER A 57 2.78 24.11 -24.93
N GLU A 58 1.89 24.79 -24.23
CA GLU A 58 1.90 24.83 -22.76
C GLU A 58 1.25 23.60 -22.13
N PHE A 59 0.18 23.09 -22.76
CA PHE A 59 -0.39 21.78 -22.39
C PHE A 59 0.61 20.64 -22.57
N ALA A 60 1.44 20.70 -23.61
CA ALA A 60 2.50 19.72 -23.85
C ALA A 60 3.55 19.75 -22.71
N LYS A 61 3.99 20.95 -22.29
CA LYS A 61 4.94 21.12 -21.18
C LYS A 61 4.37 20.63 -19.85
N LEU A 62 3.12 20.97 -19.53
CA LEU A 62 2.49 20.51 -18.28
C LEU A 62 2.31 18.99 -18.27
N LYS A 63 1.92 18.41 -19.42
CA LYS A 63 1.82 16.94 -19.55
C LYS A 63 3.19 16.28 -19.37
N GLU A 64 4.24 16.85 -19.94
CA GLU A 64 5.61 16.35 -19.79
C GLU A 64 6.10 16.44 -18.34
N GLU A 65 5.84 17.55 -17.65
CA GLU A 65 6.18 17.73 -16.24
C GLU A 65 5.42 16.75 -15.33
N VAL A 66 4.11 16.58 -15.53
CA VAL A 66 3.30 15.61 -14.79
C VAL A 66 3.75 14.17 -15.08
N THR A 67 4.08 13.85 -16.33
CA THR A 67 4.59 12.52 -16.72
C THR A 67 5.95 12.24 -16.09
N SER A 68 6.84 13.24 -16.07
CA SER A 68 8.16 13.16 -15.43
C SER A 68 8.04 12.98 -13.92
N ALA A 69 7.18 13.76 -13.27
CA ALA A 69 6.89 13.65 -11.83
C ALA A 69 6.32 12.27 -11.49
N ALA A 70 5.35 11.77 -12.27
CA ALA A 70 4.79 10.43 -12.09
C ALA A 70 5.87 9.34 -12.22
N LYS A 71 6.77 9.45 -13.21
CA LYS A 71 7.87 8.49 -13.41
C LYS A 71 8.87 8.51 -12.25
N SER A 72 9.21 9.68 -11.73
CA SER A 72 10.09 9.79 -10.55
C SER A 72 9.44 9.18 -9.31
N PHE A 73 8.13 9.36 -9.14
CA PHE A 73 7.38 8.77 -8.03
C PHE A 73 7.33 7.25 -8.15
N GLU A 74 7.06 6.70 -9.34
CA GLU A 74 7.12 5.25 -9.59
C GLU A 74 8.51 4.69 -9.28
N GLN A 75 9.58 5.40 -9.64
CA GLN A 75 10.95 4.98 -9.33
C GLN A 75 11.20 4.97 -7.83
N THR A 76 10.85 6.03 -7.10
CA THR A 76 10.99 6.09 -5.64
C THR A 76 10.16 5.03 -4.93
N VAL A 77 8.92 4.80 -5.36
CA VAL A 77 8.04 3.77 -4.80
C VAL A 77 8.60 2.37 -5.07
N ASN A 78 9.09 2.10 -6.27
CA ASN A 78 9.69 0.80 -6.59
C ASN A 78 10.97 0.56 -5.78
N GLU A 79 11.84 1.56 -5.64
CA GLU A 79 13.05 1.47 -4.83
C GLU A 79 12.72 1.22 -3.34
N GLN A 80 11.74 1.96 -2.78
CA GLN A 80 11.27 1.74 -1.42
C GLN A 80 10.58 0.39 -1.23
N THR A 81 9.79 -0.05 -2.20
CA THR A 81 9.09 -1.35 -2.16
C THR A 81 10.07 -2.50 -2.26
N SER A 82 11.14 -2.38 -3.07
CA SER A 82 12.21 -3.37 -3.14
C SER A 82 13.02 -3.43 -1.85
N ALA A 83 13.34 -2.29 -1.24
CA ALA A 83 14.01 -2.24 0.06
C ALA A 83 13.13 -2.86 1.18
N PHE A 84 11.85 -2.51 1.21
CA PHE A 84 10.89 -3.05 2.16
C PHE A 84 10.66 -4.56 1.97
N ASN A 85 10.56 -5.06 0.73
CA ASN A 85 10.43 -6.49 0.47
C ASN A 85 11.72 -7.26 0.82
N ALA A 86 12.90 -6.69 0.59
CA ALA A 86 14.16 -7.31 0.99
C ALA A 86 14.28 -7.39 2.52
N GLU A 87 13.87 -6.33 3.23
CA GLU A 87 13.83 -6.30 4.68
C GLU A 87 12.76 -7.27 5.24
N ALA A 88 11.55 -7.25 4.70
CA ALA A 88 10.47 -8.17 5.07
C ALA A 88 10.84 -9.63 4.81
N ALA A 89 11.48 -9.95 3.68
CA ALA A 89 11.97 -11.30 3.39
C ALA A 89 13.10 -11.73 4.35
N SER A 90 13.94 -10.79 4.79
CA SER A 90 14.97 -11.07 5.80
C SER A 90 14.36 -11.35 7.19
N ILE A 91 13.29 -10.65 7.55
CA ILE A 91 12.53 -10.87 8.78
C ILE A 91 11.75 -12.19 8.71
N GLU A 92 11.15 -12.51 7.56
CA GLU A 92 10.41 -13.78 7.36
C GLU A 92 11.36 -14.99 7.43
N ASN A 93 12.55 -14.90 6.83
CA ASN A 93 13.55 -15.96 6.92
C ASN A 93 14.11 -16.10 8.34
N ALA A 94 14.38 -15.00 9.05
CA ALA A 94 14.80 -15.04 10.44
C ALA A 94 13.71 -15.67 11.35
N ALA A 95 12.44 -15.33 11.12
CA ALA A 95 11.30 -15.90 11.85
C ALA A 95 11.08 -17.39 11.55
N ASN A 96 11.34 -17.85 10.32
CA ASN A 96 11.26 -19.27 9.97
C ASN A 96 12.42 -20.11 10.53
N ILE A 97 13.61 -19.51 10.66
CA ILE A 97 14.77 -20.15 11.29
C ILE A 97 14.55 -20.32 12.80
N GLU A 98 13.98 -19.31 13.47
CA GLU A 98 13.63 -19.40 14.89
C GLU A 98 12.54 -20.47 15.14
N LYS A 99 11.56 -20.59 14.24
CA LYS A 99 10.51 -21.62 14.33
C LYS A 99 11.02 -23.04 14.10
N SER A 100 12.03 -23.24 13.24
CA SER A 100 12.61 -24.57 12.98
C SER A 100 13.57 -25.02 14.09
N THR A 101 14.27 -24.10 14.74
CA THR A 101 15.18 -24.43 15.87
C THR A 101 14.43 -24.87 17.12
N VAL A 102 13.27 -24.25 17.40
CA VAL A 102 12.41 -24.64 18.53
C VAL A 102 11.82 -26.05 18.34
N LEU A 103 11.46 -26.44 17.11
CA LEU A 103 10.95 -27.78 16.83
C LEU A 103 12.05 -28.86 16.91
N THR A 104 13.30 -28.53 16.58
CA THR A 104 14.43 -29.47 16.71
C THR A 104 14.85 -29.70 18.16
N ASP A 105 14.75 -28.68 19.02
CA ASP A 105 15.07 -28.81 20.45
C ASP A 105 14.05 -29.69 21.20
N GLU A 106 12.79 -29.67 20.77
CA GLU A 106 11.73 -30.51 21.35
C GLU A 106 11.91 -31.99 20.97
N ILE A 107 12.30 -32.27 19.71
CA ILE A 107 12.57 -33.64 19.23
C ILE A 107 13.90 -34.19 19.82
N ALA A 108 14.91 -33.33 20.00
CA ALA A 108 16.18 -33.73 20.63
C ALA A 108 16.00 -34.13 22.10
N LYS A 109 15.18 -33.40 22.88
CA LYS A 109 14.87 -33.77 24.27
C LYS A 109 14.10 -35.08 24.38
N ALA A 110 13.22 -35.39 23.41
CA ALA A 110 12.48 -36.64 23.39
C ALA A 110 13.38 -37.87 23.12
N ASN A 111 14.40 -37.73 22.27
CA ASN A 111 15.28 -38.85 21.89
C ASN A 111 16.42 -39.12 22.90
N VAL A 112 16.88 -38.10 23.63
CA VAL A 112 17.89 -38.25 24.69
C VAL A 112 17.34 -38.98 25.93
N ALA A 113 16.03 -38.84 26.21
CA ALA A 113 15.37 -39.59 27.28
C ALA A 113 15.19 -41.08 26.99
N ALA A 114 15.19 -41.49 25.71
CA ALA A 114 14.98 -42.88 25.30
C ALA A 114 16.28 -43.73 25.28
N SER A 115 17.47 -43.11 25.26
CA SER A 115 18.74 -43.84 25.15
C SER A 115 19.48 -44.05 26.48
N THR A 116 18.91 -43.64 27.61
CA THR A 116 19.54 -43.80 28.95
C THR A 116 19.06 -45.02 29.73
N ASP A 117 18.21 -45.86 29.15
CA ASP A 117 17.62 -47.05 29.78
C ASP A 117 18.08 -48.38 29.11
N VAL A 118 19.34 -48.46 28.68
CA VAL A 118 19.94 -49.70 28.11
C VAL A 118 21.23 -50.13 28.82
N ASP A 119 21.72 -49.40 29.84
CA ASP A 119 22.96 -49.74 30.54
C ASP A 119 22.81 -49.78 32.08
N ARG A 120 21.73 -50.43 32.55
CA ARG A 120 21.60 -50.87 33.95
C ARG A 120 20.81 -52.17 34.08
#